data_AF-K7L904-F1
#
_entry.id   AF-K7L904-F1
#
_cell.length_a   1.000
_cell.length_b   1.000
_cell.length_c   1.000
_cell.angle_alpha   90.00
_cell.angle_beta   90.00
_cell.angle_gamma   90.00
#
_symmetry.space_group_name_H-M   'P 1'
#
loop_
_entity.id
_entity.type
_entity.pdbx_description
1 polymer ?
#
loop_
_entity_poly.entity_id
_entity_poly.type
_entity_poly.pdbx_seq_one_letter_code
_entity_poly.pdbx_strand_id
1 'polypeptide(L)'
;MKRDAEKDPQTNPNALHARRLINQVDRKLVKQTVMTSVYGVTYIGARDQIKRRLKERCAIEDDVELFAASCYAARTTLTALEEMFEAARSIMSWLGDCAKVIASTNQAVQWITPLGLPVVQPYRQFGRHLIKTSLQILTLQRETNKVMVKRQRTAFPPNFVHSLDGSHMMMTTVACKKAGLNFAGVHDSYWTHACDVDEMNRILREKFVELYDAPILENLLESFQKTFPALNFPPLPERGDFDLQEVLESTYFFN
;
A
#
# COMPACT_ATOMS: atom_id res chain seq x y z
N MET A 1 3.51 -10.18 -22.02
CA MET A 1 3.52 -11.66 -22.15
C MET A 1 3.21 -12.16 -23.57
N LYS A 2 1.99 -12.00 -24.12
CA LYS A 2 1.69 -12.46 -25.51
C LYS A 2 2.73 -11.98 -26.55
N ARG A 3 3.02 -10.67 -26.56
CA ARG A 3 4.06 -10.05 -27.39
C ARG A 3 5.47 -10.63 -27.20
N ASP A 4 5.82 -11.12 -26.01
CA ASP A 4 7.14 -11.70 -25.77
C ASP A 4 7.18 -13.17 -26.22
N ALA A 5 6.07 -13.89 -26.13
CA ALA A 5 5.97 -15.29 -26.56
C ALA A 5 6.17 -15.44 -28.08
N GLU A 6 5.85 -14.41 -28.86
CA GLU A 6 6.04 -14.36 -30.31
C GLU A 6 7.50 -14.14 -30.73
N LYS A 7 8.35 -13.62 -29.83
CA LYS A 7 9.77 -13.35 -30.13
C LYS A 7 10.58 -14.66 -30.19
N ASP A 8 11.72 -14.62 -30.88
CA ASP A 8 12.65 -15.75 -30.94
C ASP A 8 13.38 -15.93 -29.58
N PRO A 9 13.30 -17.10 -28.92
CA PRO A 9 14.03 -17.37 -27.68
C PRO A 9 15.55 -17.18 -27.77
N GLN A 10 16.17 -17.30 -28.95
CA GLN A 10 17.59 -17.05 -29.13
C GLN A 10 17.95 -15.56 -28.99
N THR A 11 17.02 -14.68 -29.36
CA THR A 11 17.21 -13.22 -29.29
C THR A 11 16.60 -12.61 -28.04
N ASN A 12 15.57 -13.24 -27.47
CA ASN A 12 14.93 -12.80 -26.24
C ASN A 12 14.70 -13.98 -25.28
N PRO A 13 15.48 -14.12 -24.20
CA PRO A 13 15.32 -15.21 -23.25
C PRO A 13 13.95 -15.20 -22.55
N ASN A 14 13.27 -14.04 -22.51
CA ASN A 14 11.92 -13.96 -21.95
C ASN A 14 10.87 -14.68 -22.80
N ALA A 15 11.12 -14.95 -24.08
CA ALA A 15 10.16 -15.62 -24.95
C ALA A 15 9.83 -17.03 -24.44
N LEU A 16 10.82 -17.76 -23.92
CA LEU A 16 10.61 -19.09 -23.34
C LEU A 16 9.70 -19.02 -22.09
N HIS A 17 9.99 -18.09 -21.18
CA HIS A 17 9.18 -17.88 -19.98
C HIS A 17 7.76 -17.43 -20.32
N ALA A 18 7.61 -16.53 -21.30
CA ALA A 18 6.32 -16.04 -21.76
C ALA A 18 5.47 -17.17 -22.37
N ARG A 19 6.05 -18.03 -23.21
CA ARG A 19 5.36 -19.18 -23.80
C ARG A 19 4.86 -20.16 -22.73
N ARG A 20 5.68 -20.42 -21.70
CA ARG A 20 5.28 -21.32 -20.60
C ARG A 20 4.19 -20.74 -19.71
N LEU A 21 4.23 -19.43 -19.47
CA LEU A 21 3.31 -18.77 -18.56
C LEU A 21 2.00 -18.33 -19.21
N ILE A 22 1.92 -18.25 -20.54
CA ILE A 22 0.77 -17.65 -21.24
C ILE A 22 -0.57 -18.27 -20.82
N ASN A 23 -0.61 -19.58 -20.55
CA ASN A 23 -1.81 -20.31 -20.12
C ASN A 23 -1.96 -20.38 -18.60
N GLN A 24 -1.01 -19.84 -17.85
CA GLN A 24 -1.00 -19.81 -16.38
C GLN A 24 -1.43 -18.44 -15.82
N VAL A 25 -1.44 -17.40 -16.65
CA VAL A 25 -1.83 -16.05 -16.22
C VAL A 25 -3.35 -15.94 -16.13
N ASP A 26 -3.85 -15.85 -14.90
CA ASP A 26 -5.22 -15.51 -14.58
C ASP A 26 -5.27 -14.51 -13.40
N ARG A 27 -6.47 -14.08 -13.01
CA ARG A 27 -6.67 -13.20 -11.86
C ARG A 27 -6.04 -13.77 -10.58
N LYS A 28 -6.15 -15.08 -10.32
CA LYS A 28 -5.66 -15.71 -9.08
C LYS A 28 -4.13 -15.66 -8.98
N LEU A 29 -3.42 -15.73 -10.11
CA LEU A 29 -1.96 -15.64 -10.16
C LEU A 29 -1.48 -14.25 -9.71
N VAL A 30 -2.10 -13.19 -10.22
CA VAL A 30 -1.62 -11.81 -10.01
C VAL A 30 -2.30 -11.07 -8.86
N LYS A 31 -3.49 -11.52 -8.41
CA LYS A 31 -4.32 -10.82 -7.41
C LYS A 31 -3.53 -10.37 -6.19
N GLN A 32 -2.76 -11.27 -5.58
CA GLN A 32 -2.02 -10.95 -4.36
C GLN A 32 -0.94 -9.89 -4.61
N THR A 33 -0.21 -10.01 -5.72
CA THR A 33 0.82 -9.04 -6.11
C THR A 33 0.22 -7.68 -6.35
N VAL A 34 -0.88 -7.60 -7.10
CA VAL A 34 -1.60 -6.35 -7.34
C VAL A 34 -2.09 -5.72 -6.04
N MET A 35 -2.79 -6.48 -5.19
CA MET A 35 -3.32 -6.00 -3.92
C MET A 35 -2.25 -5.55 -2.91
N THR A 36 -1.04 -6.12 -2.97
CA THR A 36 0.01 -5.82 -1.99
C THR A 36 1.05 -4.83 -2.49
N SER A 37 1.05 -4.51 -3.79
CA SER A 37 1.98 -3.51 -4.37
C SER A 37 1.68 -2.10 -3.84
N VAL A 38 0.40 -1.75 -3.66
CA VAL A 38 -0.01 -0.48 -3.02
C VAL A 38 0.48 -0.38 -1.57
N TYR A 39 0.75 -1.51 -0.92
CA TYR A 39 1.29 -1.59 0.43
C TYR A 39 2.82 -1.72 0.49
N GLY A 40 3.52 -1.42 -0.60
CA GLY A 40 4.98 -1.36 -0.63
C GLY A 40 5.67 -2.71 -0.86
N VAL A 41 4.98 -3.71 -1.43
CA VAL A 41 5.64 -4.96 -1.84
C VAL A 41 6.72 -4.68 -2.89
N THR A 42 7.91 -5.19 -2.62
CA THR A 42 9.06 -5.09 -3.52
C THR A 42 9.03 -6.18 -4.58
N TYR A 43 9.87 -6.04 -5.62
CA TYR A 43 10.08 -7.09 -6.63
C TYR A 43 10.30 -8.49 -6.04
N ILE A 44 11.07 -8.59 -4.96
CA ILE A 44 11.35 -9.86 -4.28
C ILE A 44 10.04 -10.45 -3.71
N GLY A 45 9.26 -9.64 -3.01
CA GLY A 45 7.96 -10.07 -2.46
C GLY A 45 6.96 -10.45 -3.56
N ALA A 46 6.88 -9.67 -4.63
CA ALA A 46 6.03 -9.95 -5.79
C ALA A 46 6.39 -11.29 -6.46
N ARG A 47 7.70 -11.55 -6.67
CA ARG A 47 8.20 -12.83 -7.18
C ARG A 47 7.81 -13.99 -6.26
N ASP A 48 7.98 -13.86 -4.96
CA ASP A 48 7.70 -14.95 -4.01
C ASP A 48 6.21 -15.27 -3.93
N GLN A 49 5.35 -14.26 -4.03
CA GLN A 49 3.90 -14.43 -4.11
C GLN A 49 3.49 -15.18 -5.40
N ILE A 50 4.04 -14.77 -6.55
CA ILE A 50 3.77 -15.44 -7.84
C ILE A 50 4.34 -16.87 -7.84
N LYS A 51 5.57 -17.06 -7.35
CA LYS A 51 6.20 -18.38 -7.26
C LYS A 51 5.35 -19.36 -6.46
N ARG A 52 4.81 -18.93 -5.31
CA ARG A 52 3.91 -19.76 -4.49
C ARG A 52 2.65 -20.17 -5.26
N ARG A 53 2.03 -19.23 -5.98
CA ARG A 53 0.84 -19.49 -6.80
C ARG A 53 1.12 -20.41 -8.00
N LEU A 54 2.29 -20.31 -8.62
CA LEU A 54 2.71 -21.22 -9.70
C LEU A 54 2.99 -22.63 -9.15
N LYS A 55 3.63 -22.73 -7.98
CA LYS A 55 3.90 -24.01 -7.30
C LYS A 55 2.61 -24.75 -6.94
N GLU A 56 1.59 -24.04 -6.44
CA GLU A 56 0.26 -24.61 -6.15
C GLU A 56 -0.46 -25.19 -7.38
N ARG A 57 -0.09 -24.75 -8.59
CA ARG A 57 -0.67 -25.25 -9.84
C ARG A 57 0.06 -26.44 -10.43
N CYS A 58 1.22 -26.81 -9.87
CA CYS A 58 2.13 -27.81 -10.45
C CYS A 58 2.46 -27.52 -11.93
N ALA A 59 2.51 -26.24 -12.32
CA ALA A 59 2.65 -25.84 -13.73
C ALA A 59 4.09 -25.98 -14.26
N ILE A 60 5.08 -25.95 -13.36
CA ILE A 60 6.50 -26.06 -13.66
C ILE A 60 7.12 -26.90 -12.54
N GLU A 61 7.64 -28.08 -12.88
CA GLU A 61 8.23 -29.02 -11.91
C GLU A 61 9.65 -28.62 -11.51
N ASP A 62 10.44 -28.13 -12.47
CA ASP A 62 11.80 -27.71 -12.21
C ASP A 62 11.86 -26.40 -11.43
N ASP A 63 12.54 -26.42 -10.28
CA ASP A 63 12.59 -25.29 -9.35
C ASP A 63 13.36 -24.08 -9.92
N VAL A 64 14.34 -24.31 -10.81
CA VAL A 64 15.14 -23.26 -11.45
C VAL A 64 14.30 -22.54 -12.50
N GLU A 65 13.62 -23.30 -13.33
CA GLU A 65 12.67 -22.79 -14.33
C GLU A 65 11.50 -22.07 -13.67
N LEU A 66 10.95 -22.62 -12.60
CA LEU A 66 9.89 -22.00 -11.80
C LEU A 66 10.35 -20.66 -11.25
N PHE A 67 11.57 -20.58 -10.73
CA PHE A 67 12.14 -19.32 -10.26
C PHE A 67 12.30 -18.30 -11.39
N ALA A 68 12.86 -18.69 -12.53
CA ALA A 68 13.06 -17.81 -13.68
C ALA A 68 11.71 -17.30 -14.26
N ALA A 69 10.73 -18.20 -14.42
CA ALA A 69 9.37 -17.86 -14.83
C ALA A 69 8.72 -16.89 -13.83
N SER A 70 8.84 -17.14 -12.53
CA SER A 70 8.32 -16.25 -11.48
C SER A 70 8.97 -14.86 -11.55
N CYS A 71 10.28 -14.78 -11.83
CA CYS A 71 10.99 -13.53 -12.02
C CYS A 71 10.47 -12.73 -13.22
N TYR A 72 10.20 -13.40 -14.35
CA TYR A 72 9.62 -12.78 -15.54
C TYR A 72 8.18 -12.31 -15.30
N ALA A 73 7.34 -13.15 -14.72
CA ALA A 73 5.96 -12.82 -14.36
C ALA A 73 5.90 -11.62 -13.41
N ALA A 74 6.70 -11.61 -12.34
CA ALA A 74 6.74 -10.49 -11.39
C ALA A 74 7.17 -9.18 -12.05
N ARG A 75 8.20 -9.20 -12.91
CA ARG A 75 8.60 -8.01 -13.68
C ARG A 75 7.45 -7.51 -14.55
N THR A 76 6.82 -8.42 -15.31
CA THR A 76 5.73 -8.08 -16.23
C THR A 76 4.52 -7.51 -15.49
N THR A 77 4.14 -8.11 -14.36
CA THR A 77 3.03 -7.62 -13.52
C THR A 77 3.35 -6.25 -12.92
N LEU A 78 4.56 -6.04 -12.41
CA LEU A 78 4.94 -4.74 -11.85
C LEU A 78 5.01 -3.66 -12.93
N THR A 79 5.60 -3.93 -14.10
CA THR A 79 5.59 -2.98 -15.22
C THR A 79 4.17 -2.59 -15.63
N ALA A 80 3.25 -3.55 -15.73
CA ALA A 80 1.85 -3.26 -16.03
C ALA A 80 1.19 -2.40 -14.93
N LEU A 81 1.49 -2.63 -13.66
CA LEU A 81 0.99 -1.79 -12.57
C LEU A 81 1.57 -0.37 -12.60
N GLU A 82 2.84 -0.23 -12.97
CA GLU A 82 3.50 1.06 -13.10
C GLU A 82 2.88 1.90 -14.23
N GLU A 83 2.55 1.26 -15.35
CA GLU A 83 1.84 1.88 -16.48
C GLU A 83 0.40 2.25 -16.13
N MET A 84 -0.31 1.42 -15.35
CA MET A 84 -1.72 1.65 -15.01
C MET A 84 -1.92 2.66 -13.88
N PHE A 85 -0.98 2.78 -12.95
CA PHE A 85 -1.14 3.55 -11.70
C PHE A 85 -0.01 4.57 -11.51
N GLU A 86 0.33 5.29 -12.58
CA GLU A 86 1.42 6.27 -12.59
C GLU A 86 1.25 7.35 -11.50
N ALA A 87 0.05 7.93 -11.39
CA ALA A 87 -0.25 8.95 -10.37
C ALA A 87 -0.08 8.43 -8.94
N ALA A 88 -0.60 7.23 -8.64
CA ALA A 88 -0.45 6.61 -7.33
C ALA A 88 1.02 6.33 -6.99
N ARG A 89 1.82 5.91 -7.99
CA ARG A 89 3.26 5.70 -7.81
C ARG A 89 4.01 7.01 -7.57
N SER A 90 3.65 8.07 -8.27
CA SER A 90 4.22 9.42 -8.08
C SER A 90 3.98 9.90 -6.63
N ILE A 91 2.75 9.78 -6.13
CA ILE A 91 2.39 10.11 -4.74
C ILE A 91 3.14 9.22 -3.74
N MET A 92 3.23 7.91 -3.99
CA MET A 92 3.98 6.98 -3.12
C MET A 92 5.46 7.35 -3.04
N SER A 93 6.08 7.73 -4.16
CA SER A 93 7.48 8.20 -4.19
C SER A 93 7.63 9.50 -3.42
N TRP A 94 6.73 10.46 -3.64
CA TRP A 94 6.72 11.75 -2.96
C TRP A 94 6.63 11.58 -1.43
N LEU A 95 5.69 10.76 -0.94
CA LEU A 95 5.57 10.41 0.48
C LEU A 95 6.89 9.80 1.00
N GLY A 96 7.46 8.83 0.26
CA GLY A 96 8.73 8.19 0.62
C GLY A 96 9.91 9.18 0.72
N ASP A 97 9.95 10.17 -0.17
CA ASP A 97 11.01 11.18 -0.18
C ASP A 97 10.85 12.19 0.95
N CYS A 98 9.61 12.63 1.25
CA CYS A 98 9.30 13.41 2.46
C CYS A 98 9.75 12.66 3.73
N ALA A 99 9.41 11.38 3.85
CA ALA A 99 9.81 10.55 4.97
C ALA A 99 11.32 10.39 5.09
N LYS A 100 12.04 10.30 3.96
CA LYS A 100 13.51 10.24 3.93
C LYS A 100 14.13 11.52 4.47
N VAL A 101 13.61 12.69 4.09
CA VAL A 101 14.09 14.00 4.57
C VAL A 101 13.97 14.10 6.09
N ILE A 102 12.79 13.79 6.64
CA ILE A 102 12.54 13.80 8.09
C ILE A 102 13.40 12.77 8.81
N ALA A 103 13.42 11.53 8.34
CA ALA A 103 14.14 10.47 9.04
C ALA A 103 15.67 10.66 9.03
N SER A 104 16.21 11.38 8.04
CA SER A 104 17.65 11.69 7.96
C SER A 104 18.13 12.62 9.09
N THR A 105 17.24 13.37 9.73
CA THR A 105 17.55 14.15 10.95
C THR A 105 17.32 13.37 12.25
N ASN A 106 17.16 12.04 12.16
CA ASN A 106 16.87 11.15 13.27
C ASN A 106 15.50 11.43 13.96
N GLN A 107 14.55 12.00 13.22
CA GLN A 107 13.17 12.22 13.66
C GLN A 107 12.23 11.19 13.04
N ALA A 108 11.20 10.78 13.77
CA ALA A 108 10.17 9.89 13.24
C ALA A 108 9.17 10.69 12.41
N VAL A 109 8.65 10.09 11.33
CA VAL A 109 7.56 10.70 10.57
C VAL A 109 6.31 10.69 11.43
N GLN A 110 5.64 11.83 11.51
CA GLN A 110 4.41 12.02 12.25
C GLN A 110 3.47 12.95 11.48
N TRP A 111 2.17 12.67 11.51
CA TRP A 111 1.14 13.49 10.88
C TRP A 111 -0.15 13.44 11.71
N ILE A 112 -1.11 14.27 11.36
CA ILE A 112 -2.45 14.28 11.97
C ILE A 112 -3.43 13.85 10.89
N THR A 113 -4.31 12.89 11.19
CA THR A 113 -5.35 12.47 10.24
C THR A 113 -6.39 13.57 10.06
N PRO A 114 -7.23 13.52 9.00
CA PRO A 114 -8.31 14.49 8.82
C PRO A 114 -9.30 14.58 9.99
N LEU A 115 -9.37 13.54 10.85
CA LEU A 115 -10.17 13.52 12.08
C LEU A 115 -9.43 14.01 13.34
N GLY A 116 -8.21 14.52 13.20
CA GLY A 116 -7.44 15.06 14.32
C GLY A 116 -6.63 14.03 15.12
N LEU A 117 -6.52 12.79 14.64
CA LEU A 117 -5.73 11.75 15.32
C LEU A 117 -4.23 11.93 15.00
N PRO A 118 -3.35 12.18 15.98
CA PRO A 118 -1.90 12.16 15.74
C PRO A 118 -1.41 10.72 15.51
N VAL A 119 -0.63 10.54 14.46
CA VAL A 119 0.00 9.27 14.08
C VAL A 119 1.50 9.43 14.02
N VAL A 120 2.25 8.51 14.64
CA VAL A 120 3.72 8.52 14.66
C VAL A 120 4.23 7.15 14.25
N GLN A 121 5.17 7.11 13.31
CA GLN A 121 5.79 5.84 12.89
C GLN A 121 6.82 5.35 13.92
N PRO A 122 6.65 4.14 14.50
CA PRO A 122 7.49 3.66 15.60
C PRO A 122 8.85 3.08 15.15
N TYR A 123 9.26 3.25 13.88
CA TYR A 123 10.42 2.55 13.34
C TYR A 123 11.75 3.13 13.83
N ARG A 124 12.23 2.56 14.94
CA ARG A 124 13.53 2.82 15.57
C ARG A 124 14.39 1.56 15.61
N GLN A 125 15.71 1.72 15.67
CA GLN A 125 16.63 0.60 15.74
C GLN A 125 16.47 -0.11 17.09
N PHE A 126 16.42 -1.44 17.06
CA PHE A 126 16.45 -2.25 18.27
C PHE A 126 17.89 -2.47 18.72
N GLY A 127 18.18 -2.03 19.93
CA GLY A 127 19.36 -2.40 20.69
C GLY A 127 19.15 -3.74 21.37
N ARG A 128 20.25 -4.34 21.82
CA ARG A 128 20.23 -5.55 22.64
C ARG A 128 20.40 -5.16 24.10
N HIS A 129 19.51 -5.64 24.97
CA HIS A 129 19.64 -5.54 26.41
C HIS A 129 19.87 -6.94 26.97
N LEU A 130 21.06 -7.16 27.55
CA LEU A 130 21.45 -8.45 28.10
C LEU A 130 21.10 -8.50 29.59
N ILE A 131 20.23 -9.44 29.96
CA ILE A 131 19.90 -9.74 31.35
C ILE A 131 20.62 -11.03 31.73
N LYS A 132 21.57 -10.95 32.64
CA LYS A 132 22.21 -12.13 33.24
C LYS A 132 21.29 -12.70 34.32
N THR A 133 20.89 -13.96 34.18
CA THR A 133 20.22 -14.72 35.23
C THR A 133 21.20 -15.74 35.82
N SER A 134 20.81 -16.46 36.87
CA SER A 134 21.63 -17.55 37.44
C SER A 134 21.84 -18.72 36.48
N LEU A 135 21.00 -18.88 35.46
CA LEU A 135 21.05 -19.99 34.50
C LEU A 135 21.65 -19.61 33.14
N GLN A 136 21.40 -18.39 32.64
CA GLN A 136 21.80 -17.97 31.30
C GLN A 136 21.76 -16.45 31.11
N ILE A 137 22.19 -15.98 29.93
CA ILE A 137 22.04 -14.58 29.52
C ILE A 137 20.84 -14.47 28.58
N LEU A 138 19.79 -13.79 29.01
CA LEU A 138 18.64 -13.45 28.17
C LEU A 138 18.96 -12.19 27.35
N THR A 139 18.78 -12.24 26.03
CA THR A 139 18.89 -11.07 25.16
C THR A 139 17.50 -10.53 24.86
N LEU A 140 17.14 -9.40 25.46
CA LEU A 140 15.93 -8.67 25.15
C LEU A 140 16.20 -7.63 24.06
N GLN A 141 15.19 -7.33 23.25
CA GLN A 141 15.22 -6.18 22.35
C GLN A 141 14.76 -4.94 23.11
N ARG A 142 15.52 -3.85 23.02
CA ARG A 142 15.15 -2.54 23.57
C ARG A 142 15.22 -1.51 22.46
N GLU A 143 14.18 -0.71 22.30
CA GLU A 143 14.20 0.39 21.33
C GLU A 143 15.29 1.40 21.68
N THR A 144 16.01 1.85 20.65
CA THR A 144 16.99 2.95 20.76
C THR A 144 16.40 4.25 20.27
N ASN A 145 17.09 5.37 20.54
CA ASN A 145 16.70 6.67 20.00
C ASN A 145 17.02 6.84 18.50
N LYS A 146 17.66 5.85 17.86
CA LYS A 146 18.08 5.95 16.46
C LYS A 146 16.96 5.49 15.53
N VAL A 147 16.51 6.38 14.65
CA VAL A 147 15.44 6.13 13.69
C VAL A 147 15.94 5.24 12.55
N MET A 148 15.10 4.31 12.09
CA MET A 148 15.39 3.47 10.94
C MET A 148 14.95 4.16 9.64
N VAL A 149 15.82 5.02 9.07
CA VAL A 149 15.54 5.82 7.85
C VAL A 149 14.89 4.98 6.74
N LYS A 150 15.45 3.80 6.45
CA LYS A 150 14.93 2.91 5.41
C LYS A 150 13.48 2.47 5.70
N ARG A 151 13.17 2.11 6.95
CA ARG A 151 11.83 1.63 7.34
C ARG A 151 10.82 2.78 7.39
N GLN A 152 11.21 3.93 7.92
CA GLN A 152 10.38 5.15 7.89
C GLN A 152 9.95 5.48 6.47
N ARG A 153 10.88 5.48 5.52
CA ARG A 153 10.62 5.71 4.09
C ARG A 153 9.66 4.69 3.49
N THR A 154 9.93 3.40 3.67
CA THR A 154 9.14 2.34 3.00
C THR A 154 7.76 2.14 3.61
N ALA A 155 7.60 2.44 4.90
CA ALA A 155 6.35 2.22 5.62
C ALA A 155 5.43 3.44 5.63
N PHE A 156 5.95 4.65 5.36
CA PHE A 156 5.13 5.84 5.42
C PHE A 156 3.97 5.84 4.41
N PRO A 157 4.18 5.54 3.11
CA PRO A 157 3.07 5.52 2.16
C PRO A 157 1.90 4.61 2.57
N PRO A 158 2.10 3.31 2.89
CA PRO A 158 0.99 2.45 3.31
C PRO A 158 0.36 2.89 4.63
N ASN A 159 1.15 3.34 5.60
CA ASN A 159 0.62 3.81 6.89
C ASN A 159 -0.23 5.08 6.72
N PHE A 160 0.16 5.97 5.81
CA PHE A 160 -0.61 7.16 5.48
C PHE A 160 -1.96 6.80 4.86
N VAL A 161 -1.98 5.93 3.86
CA VAL A 161 -3.23 5.44 3.24
C VAL A 161 -4.13 4.75 4.26
N HIS A 162 -3.59 3.83 5.07
CA HIS A 162 -4.38 3.20 6.15
C HIS A 162 -4.98 4.20 7.14
N SER A 163 -4.30 5.32 7.40
CA SER A 163 -4.83 6.37 8.28
C SER A 163 -5.99 7.15 7.64
N LEU A 164 -6.00 7.28 6.31
CA LEU A 164 -7.10 7.87 5.55
C LEU A 164 -8.28 6.89 5.48
N ASP A 165 -8.03 5.61 5.19
CA ASP A 165 -9.06 4.56 5.19
C ASP A 165 -9.72 4.42 6.57
N GLY A 166 -8.92 4.46 7.64
CA GLY A 166 -9.42 4.49 9.01
C GLY A 166 -10.25 5.74 9.31
N SER A 167 -9.87 6.89 8.75
CA SER A 167 -10.65 8.13 8.88
C SER A 167 -11.99 8.02 8.13
N HIS A 168 -11.98 7.48 6.92
CA HIS A 168 -13.19 7.22 6.13
C HIS A 168 -14.15 6.28 6.88
N MET A 169 -13.66 5.15 7.39
CA MET A 169 -14.45 4.20 8.18
C MET A 169 -15.08 4.89 9.41
N MET A 170 -14.32 5.71 10.13
CA MET A 170 -14.83 6.45 11.30
C MET A 170 -15.89 7.48 10.90
N MET A 171 -15.68 8.24 9.82
CA MET A 171 -16.66 9.20 9.29
C MET A 171 -17.97 8.50 8.90
N THR A 172 -17.87 7.39 8.16
CA THR A 172 -19.02 6.57 7.77
C THR A 172 -19.74 6.00 8.98
N THR A 173 -19.01 5.46 9.97
CA THR A 173 -19.59 4.93 11.22
C THR A 173 -20.44 5.98 11.94
N VAL A 174 -19.90 7.20 12.11
CA VAL A 174 -20.60 8.30 12.78
C VAL A 174 -21.83 8.73 11.98
N ALA A 175 -21.74 8.77 10.66
CA ALA A 175 -22.86 9.13 9.79
C ALA A 175 -23.97 8.07 9.79
N CYS A 176 -23.63 6.78 9.67
CA CYS A 176 -24.56 5.67 9.81
C CYS A 176 -25.27 5.73 11.18
N LYS A 177 -24.52 5.96 12.27
CA LYS A 177 -25.12 6.09 13.60
C LYS A 177 -26.11 7.23 13.70
N LYS A 178 -25.82 8.39 13.09
CA LYS A 178 -26.73 9.55 13.03
C LYS A 178 -27.98 9.27 12.21
N ALA A 179 -27.87 8.48 11.15
CA ALA A 179 -28.99 8.03 10.32
C ALA A 179 -29.79 6.86 10.95
N GLY A 180 -29.37 6.36 12.12
CA GLY A 180 -30.07 5.28 12.83
C GLY A 180 -29.69 3.86 12.40
N LEU A 181 -28.64 3.71 11.60
CA LEU A 181 -28.18 2.42 11.09
C LEU A 181 -27.26 1.72 12.10
N ASN A 182 -27.29 0.40 12.09
CA ASN A 182 -26.24 -0.41 12.72
C ASN A 182 -25.02 -0.47 11.80
N PHE A 183 -23.82 -0.38 12.36
CA PHE A 183 -22.58 -0.44 11.59
C PHE A 183 -21.59 -1.38 12.25
N ALA A 184 -21.00 -2.26 11.46
CA ALA A 184 -19.79 -3.00 11.80
C ALA A 184 -18.80 -2.88 10.63
N GLY A 185 -17.51 -3.05 10.89
CA GLY A 185 -16.52 -2.98 9.82
C GLY A 185 -15.26 -3.75 10.13
N VAL A 186 -14.63 -4.26 9.08
CA VAL A 186 -13.30 -4.86 9.09
C VAL A 186 -12.45 -4.10 8.07
N HIS A 187 -11.74 -3.07 8.53
CA HIS A 187 -10.96 -2.16 7.68
C HIS A 187 -11.80 -1.57 6.54
N ASP A 188 -11.60 -2.04 5.31
CA ASP A 188 -12.24 -1.62 4.05
C ASP A 188 -13.52 -2.41 3.73
N SER A 189 -14.07 -3.16 4.70
CA SER A 189 -15.33 -3.89 4.55
C SER A 189 -16.35 -3.39 5.58
N TYR A 190 -17.48 -2.87 5.11
CA TYR A 190 -18.54 -2.27 5.95
C TYR A 190 -19.81 -3.11 5.93
N TRP A 191 -20.38 -3.36 7.10
CA TRP A 191 -21.50 -4.29 7.32
C TRP A 191 -22.65 -3.57 8.04
N THR A 192 -23.87 -3.90 7.65
CA THR A 192 -25.12 -3.42 8.26
C THR A 192 -26.22 -4.49 8.09
N HIS A 193 -27.45 -4.23 8.54
CA HIS A 193 -28.59 -5.08 8.23
C HIS A 193 -28.99 -4.99 6.75
N ALA A 194 -29.53 -6.06 6.18
CA ALA A 194 -29.87 -6.14 4.76
C ALA A 194 -30.80 -5.00 4.27
N CYS A 195 -31.69 -4.50 5.13
CA CYS A 195 -32.60 -3.39 4.81
C CYS A 195 -31.92 -2.02 4.73
N ASP A 196 -30.71 -1.89 5.27
CA ASP A 196 -29.99 -0.62 5.41
C ASP A 196 -28.84 -0.48 4.41
N VAL A 197 -28.62 -1.49 3.55
CA VAL A 197 -27.46 -1.57 2.65
C VAL A 197 -27.41 -0.40 1.68
N ASP A 198 -28.54 -0.04 1.06
CA ASP A 198 -28.59 1.06 0.09
C ASP A 198 -28.25 2.41 0.74
N GLU A 199 -28.78 2.64 1.94
CA GLU A 199 -28.53 3.87 2.70
C GLU A 199 -27.09 3.92 3.22
N MET A 200 -26.53 2.80 3.71
CA MET A 200 -25.12 2.71 4.08
C MET A 200 -24.21 2.99 2.88
N ASN A 201 -24.55 2.45 1.70
CA ASN A 201 -23.81 2.66 0.46
C ASN A 201 -23.85 4.11 -0.02
N ARG A 202 -24.97 4.81 0.17
CA ARG A 202 -25.04 6.26 -0.07
C ARG A 202 -24.13 7.03 0.88
N ILE A 203 -24.27 6.78 2.19
CA ILE A 203 -23.49 7.45 3.25
C ILE A 203 -21.99 7.23 3.07
N LEU A 204 -21.54 6.01 2.74
CA LEU A 204 -20.11 5.73 2.59
C LEU A 204 -19.49 6.50 1.42
N ARG A 205 -20.22 6.67 0.30
CA ARG A 205 -19.75 7.44 -0.86
C ARG A 205 -19.70 8.92 -0.54
N GLU A 206 -20.73 9.45 0.13
CA GLU A 206 -20.75 10.83 0.59
C GLU A 206 -19.58 11.14 1.52
N LYS A 207 -19.29 10.25 2.47
CA LYS A 207 -18.13 10.42 3.38
C LYS A 207 -16.79 10.22 2.71
N PHE A 208 -16.73 9.46 1.62
CA PHE A 208 -15.51 9.37 0.80
C PHE A 208 -15.27 10.69 0.07
N VAL A 209 -16.28 11.24 -0.60
CA VAL A 209 -16.20 12.53 -1.29
C VAL A 209 -15.87 13.64 -0.30
N GLU A 210 -16.56 13.73 0.83
CA GLU A 210 -16.27 14.72 1.89
C GLU A 210 -14.83 14.64 2.41
N LEU A 211 -14.27 13.43 2.56
CA LEU A 211 -12.88 13.25 3.01
C LEU A 211 -11.88 13.76 1.97
N TYR A 212 -12.08 13.42 0.71
CA TYR A 212 -11.12 13.70 -0.37
C TYR A 212 -11.34 15.04 -1.09
N ASP A 213 -12.45 15.73 -0.81
CA ASP A 213 -12.65 17.14 -1.21
C ASP A 213 -11.67 18.07 -0.48
N ALA A 214 -11.19 17.67 0.70
CA ALA A 214 -10.11 18.35 1.40
C ALA A 214 -8.76 18.19 0.66
N PRO A 215 -7.88 19.21 0.67
CA PRO A 215 -6.57 19.13 0.03
C PRO A 215 -5.56 18.35 0.90
N ILE A 216 -5.73 17.02 0.95
CA ILE A 216 -5.06 16.12 1.90
C ILE A 216 -3.52 16.23 1.84
N LEU A 217 -2.93 16.25 0.64
CA LEU A 217 -1.47 16.27 0.48
C LEU A 217 -0.88 17.66 0.77
N GLU A 218 -1.61 18.72 0.41
CA GLU A 218 -1.26 20.10 0.74
C GLU A 218 -1.25 20.31 2.26
N ASN A 219 -2.30 19.85 2.95
CA ASN A 219 -2.41 19.92 4.41
C ASN A 219 -1.26 19.15 5.09
N LEU A 220 -0.91 17.98 4.55
CA LEU A 220 0.22 17.20 5.04
C LEU A 220 1.55 17.94 4.86
N LEU A 221 1.79 18.51 3.67
CA LEU A 221 3.01 19.26 3.37
C LEU A 221 3.13 20.50 4.27
N GLU A 222 2.05 21.25 4.44
CA GLU A 222 2.01 22.41 5.34
C GLU A 222 2.31 22.01 6.78
N SER A 223 1.74 20.89 7.26
CA SER A 223 2.02 20.34 8.59
C SER A 223 3.50 19.97 8.76
N PHE A 224 4.12 19.35 7.74
CA PHE A 224 5.54 19.02 7.75
C PHE A 224 6.42 20.26 7.75
N GLN A 225 6.11 21.29 6.95
CA GLN A 225 6.85 22.55 6.92
C GLN A 225 6.76 23.29 8.26
N LYS A 226 5.59 23.30 8.91
CA LYS A 226 5.41 23.87 10.26
C LYS A 226 6.22 23.11 11.32
N THR A 227 6.21 21.79 11.25
CA THR A 227 6.87 20.92 12.25
C THR A 227 8.40 20.89 12.06
N PHE A 228 8.86 20.98 10.82
CA PHE A 228 10.27 20.85 10.43
C PHE A 228 10.71 22.04 9.54
N PRO A 229 10.72 23.27 10.06
CA PRO A 229 10.96 24.49 9.25
C PRO A 229 12.36 24.57 8.64
N ALA A 230 13.32 23.80 9.16
CA ALA A 230 14.69 23.73 8.62
C ALA A 230 14.85 22.70 7.48
N LEU A 231 13.80 21.95 7.13
CA LEU A 231 13.84 20.91 6.11
C LEU A 231 13.18 21.37 4.81
N ASN A 232 13.77 20.99 3.68
CA ASN A 232 13.21 21.23 2.36
C ASN A 232 12.50 19.97 1.86
N PHE A 233 11.22 20.12 1.52
CA PHE A 233 10.38 19.04 1.02
C PHE A 233 10.22 19.12 -0.51
N PRO A 234 10.10 17.98 -1.21
CA PRO A 234 9.82 17.98 -2.64
C PRO A 234 8.46 18.62 -2.95
N PRO A 235 8.29 19.25 -4.13
CA PRO A 235 7.01 19.81 -4.55
C PRO A 235 5.94 18.72 -4.65
N LEU A 236 4.67 19.12 -4.50
CA LEU A 236 3.54 18.20 -4.62
C LEU A 236 3.48 17.60 -6.03
N PRO A 237 3.07 16.32 -6.15
CA PRO A 237 2.75 15.74 -7.44
C PRO A 237 1.54 16.43 -8.08
N GLU A 238 1.46 16.39 -9.41
CA GLU A 238 0.34 16.98 -10.16
C GLU A 238 -0.99 16.25 -9.84
N ARG A 239 -2.07 17.03 -9.80
CA ARG A 239 -3.43 16.49 -9.67
C ARG A 239 -3.92 15.98 -11.03
N GLY A 240 -4.68 14.89 -11.00
CA GLY A 240 -5.43 14.43 -12.18
C GLY A 240 -6.66 15.29 -12.45
N ASP A 241 -7.44 14.86 -13.44
CA ASP A 241 -8.66 15.51 -13.94
C ASP A 241 -9.96 14.78 -13.54
N PHE A 242 -9.85 13.72 -12.73
CA PHE A 242 -11.01 12.94 -12.26
C PHE A 242 -11.95 13.80 -11.40
N ASP A 243 -13.24 13.83 -11.76
CA ASP A 243 -14.27 14.46 -10.95
C ASP A 243 -14.64 13.55 -9.78
N LEU A 244 -14.29 13.99 -8.57
CA LEU A 244 -14.56 13.25 -7.34
C LEU A 244 -16.07 12.99 -7.12
N GLN A 245 -16.95 13.83 -7.68
CA GLN A 245 -18.40 13.66 -7.57
C GLN A 245 -18.90 12.37 -8.26
N GLU A 246 -18.17 11.84 -9.25
CA GLU A 246 -18.52 10.58 -9.92
C GLU A 246 -18.53 9.38 -8.96
N VAL A 247 -17.85 9.47 -7.80
CA VAL A 247 -17.88 8.42 -6.78
C VAL A 247 -19.28 8.20 -6.23
N LEU A 248 -20.13 9.24 -6.16
CA LEU A 248 -21.49 9.15 -5.63
C LEU A 248 -22.38 8.20 -6.44
N GLU A 249 -22.16 8.16 -7.75
CA GLU A 249 -22.91 7.33 -8.71
C GLU A 249 -22.23 5.96 -8.95
N SER A 250 -21.09 5.69 -8.31
CA SER A 250 -20.30 4.48 -8.55
C SER A 250 -20.86 3.27 -7.80
N THR A 251 -21.69 2.47 -8.48
CA THR A 251 -22.31 1.25 -7.94
C THR A 251 -21.29 0.28 -7.36
N TYR A 252 -20.14 0.10 -8.02
CA TYR A 252 -19.12 -0.88 -7.64
C TYR A 252 -17.97 -0.31 -6.79
N PHE A 253 -18.14 0.90 -6.24
CA PHE A 253 -17.13 1.50 -5.36
C PHE A 253 -16.90 0.67 -4.09
N PHE A 254 -18.01 0.27 -3.44
CA PHE A 254 -18.07 -0.75 -2.38
C PHE A 254 -19.17 -1.73 -2.76
N ASN A 255 -18.87 -3.02 -2.78
CA ASN A 255 -19.80 -4.06 -3.22
C ASN A 255 -19.58 -5.43 -2.56
#